data_AF-A0A2T5CAS8-F1
#
_entry.id   AF-A0A2T5CAS8-F1
#
_cell.length_a   1.000
_cell.length_b   1.000
_cell.length_c   1.000
_cell.angle_alpha   90.00
_cell.angle_beta   90.00
_cell.angle_gamma   90.00
#
_symmetry.space_group_name_H-M   'P 1'
#
loop_
_entity.id
_entity.type
_entity.pdbx_description
1 polymer ?
#
loop_
_entity_poly.entity_id
_entity_poly.type
_entity_poly.pdbx_seq_one_letter_code
_entity_poly.pdbx_strand_id
1 'polypeptide(L)' 'MFDLPTSQLVLILGLLTLPILPNLWAIWHSFHSEFATPQEKMVWIAASVFLPVLGGLAYLIWGRKRARREQ' A
#
# COMPACT_ATOMS: atom_id res chain seq x y z
N MET A 1 14.66 -3.36 22.65
CA MET A 1 13.68 -4.35 22.13
C MET A 1 12.33 -3.66 22.22
N PHE A 2 11.46 -3.74 21.22
CA PHE A 2 10.20 -2.97 21.21
C PHE A 2 9.26 -3.49 22.33
N ASP A 3 9.19 -2.80 23.47
CA ASP A 3 8.25 -3.09 24.56
C ASP A 3 6.87 -2.48 24.24
N LEU A 4 6.24 -2.96 23.17
CA LEU A 4 4.90 -2.51 22.77
C LEU A 4 3.82 -3.36 23.47
N PRO A 5 2.82 -2.75 24.14
CA PRO A 5 1.68 -3.48 24.65
C PRO A 5 0.95 -4.20 23.49
N THR A 6 0.46 -5.41 23.75
CA THR A 6 -0.20 -6.27 22.75
C THR A 6 -1.31 -5.56 21.98
N SER A 7 -2.06 -4.68 22.66
CA SER A 7 -3.11 -3.87 22.04
C SER A 7 -2.58 -2.93 20.94
N GLN A 8 -1.45 -2.27 21.15
CA GLN A 8 -0.83 -1.42 20.14
C GLN A 8 -0.27 -2.24 18.98
N LEU A 9 0.30 -3.41 19.27
CA LEU A 9 0.76 -4.32 18.23
C LEU A 9 -0.39 -4.74 17.30
N VAL A 10 -1.53 -5.13 17.89
CA VAL A 10 -2.74 -5.50 17.12
C VAL A 10 -3.23 -4.33 16.27
N LEU A 11 -3.25 -3.11 16.82
CA LEU A 11 -3.66 -1.91 16.07
C LEU A 11 -2.71 -1.61 14.90
N ILE A 12 -1.39 -1.68 15.12
CA ILE A 12 -0.39 -1.46 14.07
C ILE A 12 -0.53 -2.51 12.97
N LEU A 13 -0.63 -3.79 13.35
CA LEU A 13 -0.81 -4.89 12.39
C LEU A 13 -2.12 -4.74 11.62
N GLY A 14 -3.22 -4.38 12.28
CA GLY A 14 -4.50 -4.10 11.63
C GLY A 14 -4.39 -2.94 10.64
N LEU A 15 -3.78 -1.83 11.04
CA LEU A 15 -3.62 -0.65 10.19
C LEU A 15 -2.74 -0.91 8.97
N LEU A 16 -1.70 -1.75 9.09
CA LEU A 16 -0.84 -2.13 7.98
C LEU A 16 -1.52 -3.16 7.06
N THR A 17 -2.21 -4.15 7.61
CA THR A 17 -2.86 -5.21 6.82
C THR A 17 -4.07 -4.69 6.05
N LEU A 18 -4.83 -3.75 6.61
CA LEU A 18 -6.04 -3.20 5.99
C LEU A 18 -5.82 -2.66 4.56
N PRO A 19 -4.79 -1.85 4.26
CA PRO A 19 -4.48 -1.43 2.88
C PRO A 19 -3.66 -2.45 2.07
N ILE A 20 -2.90 -3.33 2.72
CA ILE A 20 -2.04 -4.31 2.03
C ILE A 20 -2.88 -5.45 1.43
N LEU A 21 -3.83 -6.00 2.21
CA LEU A 21 -4.66 -7.13 1.80
C LEU A 21 -5.44 -6.88 0.49
N PRO A 22 -6.19 -5.77 0.32
CA PRO A 22 -6.90 -5.52 -0.93
C PRO A 22 -5.95 -5.30 -2.11
N ASN A 23 -4.74 -4.74 -1.89
CA ASN A 23 -3.74 -4.59 -2.95
C ASN A 23 -3.20 -5.95 -3.44
N LEU A 24 -2.82 -6.82 -2.50
CA LEU A 24 -2.36 -8.17 -2.84
C LEU A 24 -3.46 -9.00 -3.49
N TRP A 25 -4.70 -8.88 -2.97
CA TRP A 25 -5.86 -9.52 -3.56
C TRP A 25 -6.14 -9.00 -4.98
N ALA A 26 -6.04 -7.69 -5.23
CA ALA A 26 -6.24 -7.12 -6.56
C ALA A 26 -5.22 -7.65 -7.58
N ILE A 27 -3.96 -7.79 -7.18
CA ILE A 27 -2.91 -8.40 -8.03
C ILE A 27 -3.25 -9.86 -8.31
N TRP A 28 -3.53 -10.65 -7.27
CA TRP A 28 -3.91 -12.05 -7.40
C TRP A 28 -5.12 -12.23 -8.31
N HIS A 29 -6.20 -11.49 -8.06
CA HIS A 29 -7.42 -11.52 -8.86
C HIS A 29 -7.14 -11.11 -10.31
N SER A 30 -6.32 -10.08 -10.54
CA SER A 30 -5.96 -9.66 -11.89
C SER A 30 -5.23 -10.78 -12.66
N PHE A 31 -4.41 -11.59 -11.99
CA PHE A 31 -3.76 -12.74 -12.62
C PHE A 31 -4.73 -13.88 -12.95
N HIS A 32 -5.73 -14.13 -12.11
CA HIS A 32 -6.65 -15.27 -12.23
C HIS A 32 -7.96 -14.96 -12.99
N SER A 33 -8.23 -13.69 -13.27
CA SER A 33 -9.44 -13.27 -13.99
C SER A 33 -9.13 -12.95 -15.45
N GLU A 34 -10.14 -13.15 -16.29
CA GLU A 34 -10.16 -12.69 -17.68
C GLU A 34 -10.60 -11.23 -17.74
N PHE A 35 -9.98 -10.47 -18.63
CA PHE A 35 -10.28 -9.07 -18.89
C PHE A 35 -10.64 -8.92 -20.37
N ALA A 36 -11.40 -7.87 -20.71
CA ALA A 36 -11.81 -7.64 -22.09
C ALA A 36 -10.60 -7.45 -23.02
N THR A 37 -9.51 -6.89 -22.50
CA THR A 37 -8.24 -6.75 -23.22
C THR A 37 -7.03 -7.01 -22.32
N PRO A 38 -5.89 -7.46 -22.89
CA PRO A 38 -4.63 -7.58 -22.15
C PRO A 38 -4.17 -6.26 -21.53
N GLN A 39 -4.42 -5.13 -22.20
CA GLN A 39 -4.05 -3.79 -21.77
C GLN A 39 -4.78 -3.41 -20.47
N GLU A 40 -6.07 -3.71 -20.39
CA GLU A 40 -6.88 -3.47 -19.19
C GLU A 40 -6.29 -4.21 -17.97
N LYS A 41 -5.98 -5.50 -18.13
CA LYS A 41 -5.32 -6.30 -17.09
C LYS A 41 -4.00 -5.67 -16.64
N MET A 42 -3.17 -5.24 -17.58
CA MET A 42 -1.88 -4.62 -17.29
C MET A 42 -2.02 -3.29 -16.53
N VAL A 43 -3.03 -2.47 -16.86
CA VAL A 43 -3.31 -1.22 -16.15
C VAL A 43 -3.66 -1.49 -14.68
N TRP A 44 -4.51 -2.48 -14.40
CA TRP A 44 -4.89 -2.81 -13.03
C TRP A 44 -3.74 -3.39 -12.20
N ILE A 45 -2.91 -4.25 -12.81
CA ILE A 45 -1.70 -4.77 -12.16
C ILE A 45 -0.72 -3.61 -11.87
N ALA A 46 -0.47 -2.75 -12.86
CA ALA A 46 0.42 -1.62 -12.70
C ALA A 46 -0.08 -0.65 -11.62
N ALA A 47 -1.38 -0.34 -11.59
CA ALA A 47 -1.96 0.50 -10.55
C ALA A 47 -1.77 -0.11 -9.16
N SER A 48 -2.05 -1.41 -9.00
CA SER A 48 -1.94 -2.11 -7.70
C SER A 48 -0.48 -2.19 -7.19
N VAL A 49 0.50 -2.25 -8.09
CA VAL A 49 1.92 -2.35 -7.73
C VAL A 49 2.56 -0.97 -7.53
N PHE A 50 2.33 -0.03 -8.46
CA PHE A 50 3.06 1.23 -8.50
C PHE A 50 2.39 2.34 -7.69
N LEU A 51 1.07 2.35 -7.50
CA LEU A 51 0.41 3.41 -6.75
C LEU A 51 0.94 3.54 -5.30
N PRO A 52 1.15 2.45 -4.54
CA PRO A 52 1.76 2.54 -3.20
C PRO A 52 3.20 3.10 -3.24
N VAL A 53 3.99 2.70 -4.24
CA VAL A 53 5.38 3.15 -4.41
C VAL A 53 5.42 4.63 -4.77
N LEU A 54 4.60 5.05 -5.73
CA LEU A 54 4.47 6.45 -6.15
C LEU A 54 3.98 7.33 -5.00
N GLY A 55 3.03 6.85 -4.19
CA GLY A 55 2.59 7.53 -2.97
C GLY A 55 3.73 7.73 -1.97
N GLY A 56 4.53 6.69 -1.74
CA GLY A 56 5.73 6.76 -0.90
C GLY A 56 6.77 7.74 -1.43
N LEU A 57 7.08 7.69 -2.73
CA LEU A 57 8.02 8.61 -3.37
C LEU A 57 7.53 10.06 -3.31
N ALA A 58 6.24 10.29 -3.57
CA ALA A 58 5.64 11.62 -3.46
C ALA A 58 5.74 12.16 -2.03
N TYR A 59 5.51 11.32 -1.01
CA TYR A 59 5.74 11.69 0.38
C TYR A 59 7.21 12.01 0.65
N LEU A 60 8.16 11.20 0.19
CA LEU A 60 9.58 11.44 0.43
C LEU A 60 10.09 12.75 -0.19
N ILE A 61 9.65 13.08 -1.41
CA ILE A 61 10.11 14.26 -2.16
C ILE A 61 9.47 15.55 -1.63
N TRP A 62 8.15 15.54 -1.42
CA TRP A 62 7.38 16.74 -1.06
C TRP A 62 6.88 16.72 0.38
N GLY A 63 6.29 15.62 0.82
CA GLY A 63 5.66 15.49 2.14
C GLY A 63 6.66 15.64 3.30
N ARG A 64 7.82 14.98 3.19
CA ARG A 64 8.85 14.95 4.24
C ARG A 64 9.39 16.35 4.56
N LYS A 65 9.53 17.22 3.55
CA LYS A 65 10.03 18.61 3.75
C LYS A 65 9.03 19.48 4.51
N ARG A 66 7.75 19.10 4.52
CA ARG A 66 6.67 19.80 5.22
C ARG A 66 6.39 19.22 6.61
N ALA A 67 6.96 18.06 6.93
CA ALA A 67 6.83 17.45 8.25
C ALA A 67 7.60 18.30 9.27
N ARG A 68 6.87 19.07 10.08
CA ARG A 68 7.43 19.72 11.26
C ARG A 68 7.49 18.69 12.37
N ARG A 69 8.66 18.47 12.95
CA ARG A 69 8.76 17.82 14.25
C ARG A 69 8.30 18.85 15.27
N GLU A 70 7.22 18.57 15.99
CA GLU A 70 7.01 19.24 17.27
C GLU A 70 8.22 18.88 18.14
N GLN A 71 8.97 19.91 18.55
CA GLN A 71 10.03 19.81 19.55
C GLN A 71 9.40 19.88 20.93
#